data_AF-A0A8T4T6P3-F1
#
_entry.id   AF-A0A8T4T6P3-F1
#
_cell.length_a   1.000
_cell.length_b   1.000
_cell.length_c   1.000
_cell.angle_alpha   90.00
_cell.angle_beta   90.00
_cell.angle_gamma   90.00
#
_symmetry.space_group_name_H-M   'P 1'
#
loop_
_entity.id
_entity.type
_entity.pdbx_description
1 polymer ?
#
loop_
_entity_poly.entity_id
_entity_poly.type
_entity_poly.pdbx_seq_one_letter_code
_entity_poly.pdbx_strand_id
1 'polypeptide(L)'
;METVSLKLEQEFAHSVEKAIKKHHYTTKTEFIREAMRDKLKQLELEEARQRVYKMYGASNRKTTDEELHKAREEAFEELEKQFQ
;
A
#
# COMPACT_ATOMS: atom_id res chain seq x y z
N MET A 1 17.94 11.17 -9.94
CA MET A 1 16.86 12.07 -9.45
C MET A 1 16.31 12.79 -10.65
N GLU A 2 14.99 12.85 -10.78
CA GLU A 2 14.30 13.60 -11.83
C GLU A 2 13.71 14.86 -11.21
N THR A 3 13.70 15.97 -11.94
CA THR A 3 13.18 17.25 -11.46
C THR A 3 11.78 17.48 -11.99
N VAL A 4 10.84 17.81 -11.10
CA VAL A 4 9.46 18.11 -11.44
C VAL A 4 9.12 19.51 -10.93
N SER A 5 8.43 20.29 -11.76
CA SER A 5 7.89 21.60 -11.39
C SER A 5 6.38 21.50 -11.21
N LEU A 6 5.87 22.03 -10.09
CA LEU A 6 4.47 21.97 -9.72
C LEU A 6 3.91 23.38 -9.50
N LYS A 7 2.67 23.61 -9.94
CA LYS A 7 1.91 24.81 -9.57
C LYS A 7 0.94 24.43 -8.45
N LEU A 8 1.01 25.17 -7.35
CA LEU A 8 0.16 24.97 -6.18
C LEU A 8 -0.67 26.22 -5.94
N GLU A 9 -1.85 26.02 -5.37
CA GLU A 9 -2.68 27.10 -4.85
C GLU A 9 -1.94 27.80 -3.70
N GLN A 10 -2.08 29.12 -3.63
CA GLN A 10 -1.16 29.96 -2.85
C GLN A 10 -1.29 29.71 -1.34
N GLU A 11 -2.52 29.56 -0.84
CA GLU A 11 -2.77 29.28 0.56
C GLU A 11 -2.25 27.88 0.93
N PHE A 12 -2.50 26.90 0.06
CA PHE A 12 -1.95 25.56 0.23
C PHE A 12 -0.42 25.55 0.30
N ALA A 13 0.27 26.22 -0.63
CA ALA A 13 1.73 26.32 -0.61
C ALA A 13 2.23 26.94 0.70
N HIS A 14 1.55 27.96 1.21
CA HIS A 14 1.90 28.58 2.49
C HIS A 14 1.69 27.63 3.69
N SER A 15 0.64 26.81 3.66
CA SER A 15 0.41 25.80 4.70
C SER A 15 1.50 24.71 4.71
N VAL A 16 1.97 24.29 3.52
CA VAL A 16 3.08 23.35 3.37
C VAL A 16 4.36 23.92 3.98
N GLU A 17 4.68 25.19 3.73
CA GLU A 17 5.84 25.85 4.36
C GLU A 17 5.77 25.85 5.89
N LYS A 18 4.58 26.10 6.44
CA LYS A 18 4.38 26.05 7.89
C LYS A 18 4.60 24.64 8.44
N ALA A 19 4.11 23.61 7.75
CA ALA A 19 4.30 22.22 8.14
C ALA A 19 5.80 21.83 8.11
N ILE A 20 6.52 22.19 7.05
CA ILE A 20 7.97 21.94 6.92
C ILE A 20 8.73 22.51 8.12
N LYS A 21 8.46 23.77 8.47
CA LYS A 21 9.10 24.43 9.63
C LYS A 21 8.73 23.78 10.96
N LYS A 22 7.43 23.48 11.14
CA LYS A 22 6.91 22.88 12.38
C LYS A 22 7.49 21.49 12.65
N HIS A 23 7.72 20.72 11.60
CA HIS A 23 8.21 19.35 11.69
C HIS A 23 9.72 19.23 11.42
N HIS A 24 10.43 20.36 11.38
CA HIS A 24 11.90 20.42 11.27
C HIS A 24 12.48 19.69 10.04
N TYR A 25 11.74 19.69 8.92
CA TYR A 25 12.27 19.17 7.67
C TYR A 25 13.40 20.06 7.16
N THR A 26 14.46 19.45 6.64
CA THR A 26 15.65 20.17 6.19
C THR A 26 15.39 20.88 4.87
N THR A 27 14.61 20.26 3.97
CA THR A 27 14.29 20.83 2.66
C THR A 27 12.84 20.58 2.26
N LYS A 28 12.30 21.47 1.41
CA LYS A 28 10.95 21.28 0.82
C LYS A 28 10.86 20.00 -0.01
N THR A 29 11.93 19.67 -0.72
CA THR A 29 12.00 18.48 -1.57
C THR A 29 11.94 17.20 -0.75
N GLU A 30 12.59 17.16 0.41
CA GLU A 30 12.52 16.04 1.35
C GLU A 30 11.09 15.82 1.83
N PHE A 31 10.46 16.87 2.35
CA PHE A 31 9.06 16.83 2.81
C PHE A 31 8.11 16.33 1.72
N ILE A 32 8.17 16.92 0.52
CA ILE A 32 7.29 16.54 -0.59
C ILE A 32 7.54 15.08 -0.99
N ARG A 33 8.80 14.64 -1.04
CA ARG A 33 9.14 13.26 -1.40
C ARG A 33 8.61 12.25 -0.40
N GLU A 34 8.73 12.53 0.90
CA GLU A 34 8.22 11.68 1.96
C GLU A 34 6.69 11.60 1.90
N ALA A 35 6.02 12.76 1.82
CA ALA A 35 4.57 12.82 1.70
C ALA A 35 4.04 12.05 0.48
N MET A 36 4.72 12.16 -0.68
CA MET A 36 4.38 11.39 -1.87
C MET A 36 4.58 9.88 -1.66
N ARG A 37 5.68 9.45 -1.04
CA ARG A 37 5.93 8.03 -0.75
C ARG A 37 4.87 7.45 0.17
N ASP A 38 4.49 8.19 1.21
CA ASP A 38 3.48 7.73 2.15
C ASP A 38 2.11 7.63 1.49
N LYS A 39 1.76 8.60 0.63
CA LYS A 39 0.50 8.53 -0.13
C LYS A 39 0.48 7.33 -1.09
N LEU A 40 1.58 7.05 -1.78
CA LEU A 40 1.68 5.89 -2.67
C LEU A 40 1.50 4.57 -1.91
N LYS A 41 2.19 4.40 -0.77
CA LYS A 41 2.01 3.22 0.09
C LYS A 41 0.58 3.05 0.59
N GLN A 42 -0.09 4.15 0.94
CA GLN A 42 -1.49 4.12 1.37
C GLN A 42 -2.41 3.65 0.23
N LEU A 43 -2.21 4.16 -0.99
CA LEU A 43 -2.98 3.74 -2.16
C LEU A 43 -2.76 2.25 -2.46
N GLU A 44 -1.52 1.78 -2.46
CA GLU A 44 -1.20 0.35 -2.66
C GLU A 44 -1.86 -0.54 -1.60
N LEU A 45 -1.87 -0.09 -0.33
CA LEU A 45 -2.53 -0.80 0.76
C LEU A 45 -4.04 -0.81 0.60
N GLU A 46 -4.65 0.30 0.20
CA GLU A 46 -6.09 0.40 -0.07
C GLU A 46 -6.49 -0.55 -1.20
N GLU A 47 -5.73 -0.61 -2.28
CA GLU A 47 -5.95 -1.55 -3.38
C GLU A 47 -5.81 -3.01 -2.93
N ALA A 48 -4.77 -3.32 -2.15
CA ALA A 48 -4.57 -4.65 -1.58
C ALA A 48 -5.75 -5.06 -0.69
N ARG A 49 -6.22 -4.16 0.17
CA ARG A 49 -7.40 -4.38 1.01
C ARG A 49 -8.64 -4.63 0.16
N GLN A 50 -8.87 -3.85 -0.89
CA GLN A 50 -10.00 -4.08 -1.80
C GLN A 50 -9.94 -5.44 -2.48
N ARG A 51 -8.74 -5.92 -2.87
CA ARG A 51 -8.57 -7.28 -3.40
C ARG A 51 -8.91 -8.34 -2.36
N VAL A 52 -8.41 -8.19 -1.13
CA VAL A 52 -8.73 -9.11 -0.04
C VAL A 52 -10.23 -9.11 0.26
N TYR A 53 -10.88 -7.94 0.36
CA TYR A 53 -12.32 -7.85 0.59
C TYR A 53 -13.14 -8.49 -0.53
N LYS A 54 -12.73 -8.35 -1.79
CA LYS A 54 -13.41 -9.03 -2.91
C LYS A 54 -13.27 -10.54 -2.85
N MET A 55 -12.17 -11.06 -2.30
CA MET A 55 -11.97 -12.50 -2.11
C MET A 55 -12.64 -13.00 -0.82
N TYR A 56 -12.68 -12.16 0.21
CA TYR A 56 -13.26 -12.47 1.51
C TYR A 56 -14.78 -12.61 1.39
N GLY A 57 -15.28 -13.83 1.57
CA GLY A 57 -16.70 -14.17 1.38
C GLY A 57 -17.09 -14.48 -0.07
N ALA A 58 -16.16 -14.48 -1.03
CA ALA A 58 -16.43 -15.00 -2.38
C ALA A 58 -16.71 -16.51 -2.38
N SER A 59 -16.23 -17.22 -1.36
CA SER A 59 -16.60 -18.62 -1.13
C SER A 59 -17.91 -18.70 -0.34
N ASN A 60 -18.97 -19.16 -1.00
CA ASN A 60 -20.22 -19.56 -0.34
C ASN A 60 -20.12 -20.94 0.35
N ARG A 61 -18.95 -21.60 0.27
CA ARG A 61 -18.73 -22.93 0.82
C ARG A 61 -18.32 -22.79 2.29
N LYS A 62 -19.09 -23.42 3.18
CA LYS A 62 -18.65 -23.65 4.56
C LYS A 62 -17.57 -24.73 4.50
N THR A 63 -16.32 -24.32 4.61
CA THR A 63 -15.17 -25.24 4.65
C THR A 63 -14.87 -25.55 6.10
N THR A 64 -14.77 -26.83 6.46
CA THR A 64 -14.34 -27.24 7.81
C THR A 64 -12.83 -27.08 7.97
N ASP A 65 -12.33 -27.05 9.21
CA ASP A 65 -10.87 -26.96 9.47
C ASP A 65 -10.08 -28.10 8.82
N GLU A 66 -10.64 -29.32 8.75
CA GLU A 66 -10.00 -30.46 8.09
C GLU A 66 -9.89 -30.26 6.57
N GLU A 67 -10.94 -29.75 5.92
CA GLU A 67 -10.93 -29.45 4.49
C GLU A 67 -9.95 -28.31 4.15
N LEU A 68 -9.83 -27.33 5.05
CA LEU A 68 -8.87 -26.23 4.96
C LEU A 68 -7.42 -26.73 5.11
N HIS A 69 -7.18 -27.65 6.05
CA HIS A 69 -5.87 -28.27 6.25
C HIS A 69 -5.44 -29.04 5.00
N LYS A 70 -6.34 -29.87 4.45
CA LYS A 70 -6.05 -30.66 3.26
C LYS A 70 -5.78 -29.80 2.03
N ALA A 71 -6.60 -28.77 1.81
CA ALA A 71 -6.38 -27.81 0.71
C ALA A 71 -5.04 -27.07 0.85
N ARG A 72 -4.60 -26.80 2.08
CA ARG A 72 -3.30 -26.19 2.34
C ARG A 72 -2.15 -27.14 1.98
N GLU A 73 -2.20 -28.40 2.39
CA GLU A 73 -1.17 -29.39 2.03
C GLU A 73 -1.05 -29.57 0.51
N GLU A 74 -2.18 -29.72 -0.19
CA GLU A 74 -2.21 -29.85 -1.65
C GLU A 74 -1.60 -28.61 -2.35
N ALA A 75 -1.93 -27.40 -1.89
CA ALA A 75 -1.36 -26.17 -2.44
C ALA A 75 0.15 -26.03 -2.19
N PHE A 76 0.64 -26.50 -1.05
CA PHE A 76 2.08 -26.50 -0.73
C PHE A 76 2.85 -27.51 -1.58
N GLU A 77 2.31 -28.72 -1.79
CA GLU A 77 2.92 -29.70 -2.69
C GLU A 77 3.02 -29.21 -4.14
N GLU A 78 1.99 -28.51 -4.63
CA GLU A 78 2.03 -27.91 -5.98
C GLU A 78 3.07 -26.79 -6.08
N LEU A 79 3.21 -25.96 -5.05
CA LEU A 79 4.23 -24.92 -5.01
C LEU A 79 5.64 -25.52 -4.99
N GLU A 80 5.90 -26.54 -4.17
CA GLU A 80 7.21 -27.21 -4.13
C GLU A 80 7.61 -27.77 -5.49
N LYS A 81 6.67 -28.36 -6.24
CA LYS A 81 6.92 -28.85 -7.61
C LYS A 81 7.24 -27.75 -8.62
N GLN A 82 6.79 -26.51 -8.38
CA GLN A 82 7.08 -25.37 -9.26
C GLN A 82 8.43 -24.70 -8.96
N PHE A 83 8.98 -24.90 -7.75
CA PHE A 83 10.26 -24.33 -7.31
C PHE A 83 11.40 -25.35 -7.22
N GLN A 84 11.19 -26.58 -7.69
CA GLN A 84 12.22 -27.61 -7.96
C GLN A 84 12.51 -27.71 -9.46
#